data_AF-A0AAV8EH74-F1
#
_entry.id   AF-A0AAV8EH74-F1
#
_cell.length_a   1.000
_cell.length_b   1.000
_cell.length_c   1.000
_cell.angle_alpha   90.00
_cell.angle_beta   90.00
_cell.angle_gamma   90.00
#
_symmetry.space_group_name_H-M   'P 1'
#
loop_
_entity.id
_entity.type
_entity.pdbx_description
1 polymer ?
#
loop_
_entity_poly.entity_id
_entity_poly.type
_entity_poly.pdbx_seq_one_letter_code
_entity_poly.pdbx_strand_id
1 'polypeptide(L)'
;MATRGLTEYESEHCFKPGFLQIIGGGHRAGIIPCSEKSVYWFLTWIASEENKNVDESIEKMKDYAIRNLKNANVSEETIELIKQSEMGNVVSTPLKYRSPFSLLFSKITEDNVCVAGDALHATTPEIGQGGCMALEDSVVLARCLSEALLGSKKGGDGEYERIQGALKKFAKERRWRSIKLIALSYFVGFIQQNADPFMSFIRERLLTRLIANIYINFPIYDCGKL
;
A
#
# COMPACT_ATOMS: atom_id res chain seq x y z
N MET A 1 -9.17 -10.35 0.81
CA MET A 1 -8.21 -11.28 0.19
C MET A 1 -7.50 -10.55 -0.94
N ALA A 2 -6.29 -10.98 -1.28
CA ALA A 2 -5.48 -10.34 -2.31
C ALA A 2 -4.57 -11.37 -2.99
N THR A 3 -4.43 -11.27 -4.30
CA THR A 3 -3.46 -11.99 -5.13
C THR A 3 -2.78 -11.04 -6.12
N ARG A 4 -1.64 -11.47 -6.66
CA ARG A 4 -0.81 -10.70 -7.59
C ARG A 4 0.08 -11.60 -8.42
N GLY A 5 0.53 -11.09 -9.56
CA GLY A 5 1.50 -11.75 -10.43
C GLY A 5 2.34 -10.74 -11.19
N LEU A 6 3.41 -11.25 -11.78
CA LEU A 6 4.28 -10.52 -12.70
C LEU A 6 4.35 -11.31 -14.01
N THR A 7 4.23 -10.61 -15.13
CA THR A 7 4.43 -11.21 -16.45
C THR A 7 5.63 -10.56 -17.08
N GLU A 8 6.58 -11.39 -17.49
CA GLU A 8 7.76 -11.00 -18.26
C GLU A 8 7.53 -11.36 -19.73
N TYR A 9 7.88 -10.43 -20.62
CA TYR A 9 7.75 -10.58 -22.06
C TYR A 9 9.13 -10.67 -22.70
N GLU A 10 9.29 -11.51 -23.73
CA GLU A 10 10.55 -11.58 -24.49
C GLU A 10 10.80 -10.28 -25.28
N SER A 11 9.72 -9.68 -25.80
CA SER A 11 9.69 -8.42 -26.53
C SER A 11 8.92 -7.34 -25.76
N GLU A 12 8.89 -6.10 -26.28
CA GLU A 12 8.11 -5.02 -25.68
C GLU A 12 6.61 -5.34 -25.63
N HIS A 13 5.96 -5.03 -24.51
CA HIS A 13 4.53 -5.25 -24.33
C HIS A 13 3.69 -4.11 -24.92
N CYS A 14 2.39 -4.34 -25.16
CA CYS A 14 1.50 -3.34 -25.75
C CYS A 14 0.82 -2.37 -24.76
N PHE A 15 1.09 -2.49 -23.45
CA PHE A 15 0.44 -1.65 -22.43
C PHE A 15 1.04 -0.24 -22.37
N LYS A 16 0.18 0.77 -22.32
CA LYS A 16 0.61 2.18 -22.17
C LYS A 16 1.20 2.43 -20.78
N PRO A 17 2.21 3.31 -20.64
CA PRO A 17 2.75 3.70 -19.35
C PRO A 17 1.66 4.40 -18.50
N GLY A 18 1.14 3.69 -17.50
CA GLY A 18 0.08 4.18 -16.64
C GLY A 18 -0.48 3.09 -15.74
N PHE A 19 -1.19 3.49 -14.69
CA PHE A 19 -1.88 2.57 -13.81
C PHE A 19 -3.33 2.40 -14.25
N LEU A 20 -3.68 1.22 -14.78
CA LEU A 20 -5.07 0.85 -15.04
C LEU A 20 -5.66 0.24 -13.76
N GLN A 21 -6.65 0.92 -13.18
CA GLN A 21 -7.36 0.47 -12.00
C GLN A 21 -8.82 0.15 -12.34
N ILE A 22 -9.27 -1.04 -11.95
CA ILE A 22 -10.62 -1.55 -12.20
C ILE A 22 -11.27 -1.77 -10.84
N ILE A 23 -12.44 -1.18 -10.60
CA ILE A 23 -13.14 -1.22 -9.30
C ILE A 23 -14.62 -1.51 -9.56
N GLY A 24 -15.18 -2.51 -8.87
CA GLY A 24 -16.61 -2.84 -8.96
C GLY A 24 -16.91 -4.24 -8.41
N GLY A 25 -18.18 -4.49 -8.04
CA GLY A 25 -18.65 -5.82 -7.65
C GLY A 25 -18.06 -6.41 -6.35
N GLY A 26 -17.36 -5.60 -5.54
CA GLY A 26 -16.60 -6.10 -4.37
C GLY A 26 -15.17 -6.53 -4.71
N HIS A 27 -14.73 -6.23 -5.94
CA HIS A 27 -13.40 -6.55 -6.46
C HIS A 27 -12.68 -5.27 -6.87
N ARG A 28 -11.36 -5.38 -6.84
CA ARG A 28 -10.48 -4.36 -7.38
C ARG A 28 -9.26 -5.00 -8.00
N ALA A 29 -9.01 -4.67 -9.25
CA ALA A 29 -7.83 -5.11 -9.96
C ALA A 29 -6.97 -3.92 -10.40
N GLY A 30 -5.69 -4.19 -10.58
CA GLY A 30 -4.74 -3.21 -11.06
C GLY A 30 -3.74 -3.82 -12.01
N ILE A 31 -3.39 -3.08 -13.06
CA ILE A 31 -2.40 -3.46 -14.07
C ILE A 31 -1.41 -2.31 -14.19
N ILE A 32 -0.14 -2.63 -13.99
CA ILE A 32 0.95 -1.66 -13.88
C ILE A 32 2.12 -2.14 -14.72
N PRO A 33 2.36 -1.53 -15.89
CA PRO A 33 3.62 -1.65 -16.60
C PRO A 33 4.78 -1.19 -15.72
N CYS A 34 5.74 -2.08 -15.45
CA CYS A 34 6.90 -1.80 -14.60
C CYS A 34 8.16 -1.49 -15.43
N SER A 35 8.24 -2.01 -16.65
CA SER A 35 9.30 -1.76 -17.63
C SER A 35 8.75 -2.04 -19.03
N GLU A 36 9.55 -1.87 -20.09
CA GLU A 36 9.17 -2.26 -21.47
C GLU A 36 8.76 -3.74 -21.59
N LYS A 37 9.24 -4.59 -20.70
CA LYS A 37 9.08 -6.06 -20.77
C LYS A 37 8.37 -6.69 -19.59
N SER A 38 8.02 -5.91 -18.56
CA SER A 38 7.47 -6.48 -17.32
C SER A 38 6.19 -5.77 -16.92
N VAL A 39 5.11 -6.53 -16.67
CA VAL A 39 3.82 -5.98 -16.23
C VAL A 39 3.38 -6.66 -14.94
N TYR A 40 3.17 -5.86 -13.90
CA TYR A 40 2.62 -6.30 -12.63
C TYR A 40 1.10 -6.20 -12.62
N TRP A 41 0.43 -7.18 -12.03
CA TRP A 41 -1.00 -7.13 -11.81
C TRP A 41 -1.37 -7.58 -10.40
N PHE A 42 -2.51 -7.10 -9.91
CA PHE A 42 -3.09 -7.57 -8.66
C PHE A 42 -4.61 -7.65 -8.75
N LEU A 43 -5.19 -8.48 -7.89
CA LEU A 43 -6.62 -8.54 -7.63
C LEU A 43 -6.86 -8.63 -6.12
N THR A 44 -7.75 -7.78 -5.62
CA THR A 44 -8.25 -7.78 -4.24
C THR A 44 -9.75 -8.00 -4.25
N TRP A 45 -10.26 -8.79 -3.29
CA TRP A 45 -11.69 -9.08 -3.16
C TRP A 45 -12.09 -9.32 -1.70
N ILE A 46 -13.38 -9.16 -1.40
CA ILE A 46 -13.98 -9.52 -0.11
C ILE A 46 -14.20 -11.03 -0.06
N ALA A 47 -13.78 -11.68 1.03
CA ALA A 47 -14.03 -13.11 1.21
C ALA A 47 -15.55 -13.38 1.36
N SER A 48 -16.05 -14.38 0.64
CA SER A 48 -17.43 -14.85 0.70
C SER A 48 -17.47 -16.36 0.49
N GLU A 49 -18.61 -17.01 0.76
CA GLU A 49 -18.78 -18.44 0.51
C GLU A 49 -18.55 -18.81 -0.97
N GLU A 50 -18.86 -17.90 -1.91
CA GLU A 50 -18.64 -18.10 -3.35
C GLU A 50 -17.16 -18.17 -3.76
N ASN A 51 -16.25 -17.65 -2.94
CA ASN A 51 -14.82 -17.55 -3.25
C ASN A 51 -13.89 -18.21 -2.21
N LYS A 52 -14.46 -19.06 -1.35
CA LYS A 52 -13.78 -19.72 -0.25
C LYS A 52 -12.62 -20.65 -0.66
N ASN A 53 -12.67 -21.18 -1.87
CA ASN A 53 -11.73 -22.18 -2.38
C ASN A 53 -10.81 -21.64 -3.50
N VAL A 54 -10.76 -20.31 -3.67
CA VAL A 54 -9.98 -19.66 -4.72
C VAL A 54 -8.46 -19.80 -4.49
N ASP A 55 -8.04 -20.00 -3.25
CA ASP A 55 -6.66 -20.13 -2.80
C ASP A 55 -6.20 -21.56 -2.55
N GLU A 56 -6.90 -22.55 -3.12
CA GLU A 56 -6.45 -23.95 -3.10
C GLU A 56 -5.34 -24.23 -4.13
N SER A 57 -5.28 -23.49 -5.23
CA SER A 57 -4.24 -23.66 -6.26
C SER A 57 -3.99 -22.38 -7.07
N ILE A 58 -2.86 -22.32 -7.76
CA ILE A 58 -2.50 -21.19 -8.63
C ILE A 58 -3.50 -21.09 -9.80
N GLU A 59 -3.88 -22.23 -10.37
CA GLU A 59 -4.82 -22.32 -11.49
C GLU A 59 -6.18 -21.75 -11.10
N LYS A 60 -6.73 -22.16 -9.94
CA LYS A 60 -8.02 -21.63 -9.44
C LYS A 60 -7.97 -20.13 -9.20
N MET A 61 -6.83 -19.63 -8.72
CA MET A 61 -6.61 -18.20 -8.46
C MET A 61 -6.53 -17.40 -9.77
N LYS A 62 -5.81 -17.91 -10.77
CA LYS A 62 -5.76 -17.32 -12.12
C LYS A 62 -7.14 -17.34 -12.78
N ASP A 63 -7.86 -18.46 -12.71
CA ASP A 63 -9.21 -18.59 -13.26
C ASP A 63 -10.19 -17.62 -12.59
N TYR A 64 -10.07 -17.43 -11.28
CA TYR A 64 -10.85 -16.43 -10.56
C TYR A 64 -10.51 -15.02 -11.01
N ALA A 65 -9.22 -14.69 -11.18
CA ALA A 65 -8.80 -13.39 -11.65
C ALA A 65 -9.28 -13.08 -13.07
N ILE A 66 -9.13 -14.05 -13.98
CA ILE A 66 -9.61 -13.96 -15.36
C ILE A 66 -11.12 -13.77 -15.41
N ARG A 67 -11.90 -14.54 -14.63
CA ARG A 67 -13.37 -14.40 -14.59
C ARG A 67 -13.79 -12.99 -14.15
N ASN A 68 -13.17 -12.46 -13.10
CA ASN A 68 -13.50 -11.11 -12.60
C ASN A 68 -13.18 -10.02 -13.63
N LEU A 69 -12.05 -10.15 -14.33
CA LEU A 69 -11.66 -9.18 -15.34
C LEU A 69 -12.50 -9.27 -16.60
N LYS A 70 -12.90 -10.47 -17.02
CA LYS A 70 -13.87 -10.66 -18.11
C LYS A 70 -15.21 -9.98 -17.81
N ASN A 71 -15.71 -10.11 -16.58
CA ASN A 71 -16.93 -9.42 -16.14
C ASN A 71 -16.79 -7.89 -16.16
N ALA A 72 -15.57 -7.37 -16.04
CA ALA A 72 -15.26 -5.95 -16.14
C ALA A 72 -14.99 -5.46 -17.58
N ASN A 73 -15.18 -6.31 -18.58
CA ASN A 73 -15.01 -6.00 -20.01
C ASN A 73 -13.63 -5.42 -20.37
N VAL A 74 -12.57 -5.99 -19.80
CA VAL A 74 -11.18 -5.63 -20.15
C VAL A 74 -10.75 -6.19 -21.50
N SER A 75 -9.60 -5.74 -22.00
CA SER A 75 -9.04 -6.22 -23.26
C SER A 75 -8.54 -7.68 -23.18
N GLU A 76 -8.51 -8.39 -24.31
CA GLU A 76 -8.05 -9.79 -24.33
C GLU A 76 -6.55 -9.90 -23.97
N GLU A 77 -5.76 -8.88 -24.26
CA GLU A 77 -4.35 -8.80 -23.85
C GLU A 77 -4.17 -8.78 -22.33
N THR A 78 -5.12 -8.16 -21.61
CA THR A 78 -5.15 -8.18 -20.13
C THR A 78 -5.44 -9.58 -19.59
N ILE A 79 -6.29 -10.33 -20.29
CA ILE A 79 -6.59 -11.71 -19.92
C ILE A 79 -5.37 -12.59 -20.18
N GLU A 80 -4.72 -12.41 -21.32
CA GLU A 80 -3.52 -13.16 -21.71
C GLU A 80 -2.34 -12.89 -20.77
N LEU A 81 -2.16 -11.63 -20.35
CA LEU A 81 -1.20 -11.23 -19.31
C LEU A 81 -1.26 -12.14 -18.08
N ILE A 82 -2.46 -12.41 -17.56
CA ILE A 82 -2.64 -13.20 -16.33
C ILE A 82 -2.37 -14.68 -16.58
N LYS A 83 -2.79 -15.21 -17.73
CA LYS A 83 -2.48 -16.61 -18.09
C LYS A 83 -0.96 -16.83 -18.11
N GLN A 84 -0.23 -15.92 -18.75
CA GLN A 84 1.22 -15.96 -18.91
C GLN A 84 1.99 -15.60 -17.64
N SER A 85 1.37 -14.92 -16.69
CA SER A 85 2.05 -14.47 -15.47
C SER A 85 2.66 -15.62 -14.69
N GLU A 86 3.88 -15.42 -14.19
CA GLU A 86 4.44 -16.34 -13.20
C GLU A 86 3.83 -16.00 -11.84
N MET A 87 3.30 -17.04 -11.18
CA MET A 87 2.83 -16.94 -9.81
C MET A 87 3.64 -17.93 -8.97
N GLY A 88 4.64 -17.41 -8.25
CA GLY A 88 5.57 -18.27 -7.50
C GLY A 88 4.92 -19.02 -6.32
N ASN A 89 3.77 -18.55 -5.80
CA ASN A 89 3.00 -19.20 -4.74
C ASN A 89 1.53 -18.79 -4.82
N VAL A 90 0.65 -19.63 -4.26
CA VAL A 90 -0.71 -19.21 -3.94
C VAL A 90 -0.64 -18.22 -2.79
N VAL A 91 -0.76 -16.93 -3.09
CA VAL A 91 -0.78 -15.88 -2.09
C VAL A 91 -2.20 -15.35 -2.00
N SER A 92 -2.87 -15.68 -0.90
CA SER A 92 -4.15 -15.12 -0.50
C SER A 92 -4.08 -14.70 0.95
N THR A 93 -3.76 -13.42 1.18
CA THR A 93 -3.58 -12.91 2.54
C THR A 93 -4.82 -12.11 2.97
N PRO A 94 -5.40 -12.39 4.14
CA PRO A 94 -6.42 -11.53 4.71
C PRO A 94 -5.85 -10.13 4.95
N LEU A 95 -6.56 -9.10 4.48
CA LEU A 95 -6.19 -7.72 4.79
C LEU A 95 -6.57 -7.46 6.25
N LYS A 96 -5.55 -7.22 7.09
CA LYS A 96 -5.75 -6.88 8.50
C LYS A 96 -5.71 -5.37 8.67
N TYR A 97 -6.70 -4.85 9.40
CA TYR A 97 -6.78 -3.43 9.71
C TYR A 97 -6.25 -3.16 11.11
N ARG A 98 -5.31 -2.21 11.21
CA ARG A 98 -4.89 -1.62 12.48
C ARG A 98 -5.49 -0.23 12.59
N SER A 99 -6.33 -0.03 13.60
CA SER A 99 -7.00 1.26 13.80
C SER A 99 -5.99 2.41 13.98
N PRO A 100 -6.11 3.52 13.22
CA PRO A 100 -5.22 4.68 13.34
C PRO A 100 -5.35 5.34 14.71
N PHE A 101 -6.50 5.19 15.38
CA PHE A 101 -6.71 5.71 16.74
C PHE A 101 -5.79 5.06 17.77
N SER A 102 -5.29 3.83 17.51
CA SER A 102 -4.28 3.21 18.37
C SER A 102 -3.00 4.06 18.46
N LEU A 103 -2.64 4.78 17.38
CA LEU A 103 -1.44 5.64 17.34
C LEU A 103 -1.60 6.95 18.09
N LEU A 104 -2.82 7.35 18.47
CA LEU A 104 -3.02 8.54 19.32
C LEU A 104 -2.39 8.34 20.70
N PHE A 105 -2.42 7.11 21.21
CA PHE A 105 -1.98 6.79 22.58
C PHE A 105 -0.81 5.80 22.63
N SER A 106 -0.41 5.18 21.51
CA SER A 106 0.71 4.23 21.49
C SER A 106 2.04 4.91 21.81
N LYS A 107 2.93 4.20 22.53
CA LYS A 107 4.34 4.55 22.61
C LYS A 107 5.02 4.14 21.29
N ILE A 108 5.54 5.12 20.56
CA ILE A 108 6.33 4.89 19.33
C ILE A 108 7.81 4.71 19.68
N THR A 109 8.23 5.27 20.81
CA THR A 109 9.59 5.20 21.32
C THR A 109 9.58 4.87 22.80
N GLU A 110 10.61 4.14 23.21
CA GLU A 110 10.93 3.86 24.59
C GLU A 110 12.45 3.79 24.68
N ASP A 111 13.04 4.64 25.52
CA ASP A 111 14.49 4.78 25.59
C ASP A 111 15.12 5.04 24.21
N ASN A 112 16.18 4.31 23.88
CA ASN A 112 16.86 4.39 22.59
C ASN A 112 16.29 3.38 21.57
N VAL A 113 15.02 3.02 21.70
CA VAL A 113 14.30 2.14 20.78
C VAL A 113 13.11 2.90 20.17
N CYS A 114 12.91 2.71 18.86
CA CYS A 114 11.75 3.24 18.13
C CYS A 114 11.14 2.19 17.21
N VAL A 115 9.84 2.31 16.90
CA VAL A 115 9.17 1.54 15.85
C VAL A 115 8.98 2.37 14.58
N ALA A 116 9.15 1.72 13.42
CA ALA A 116 9.01 2.32 12.09
C ALA A 116 8.46 1.27 11.10
N GLY A 117 8.09 1.71 9.89
CA GLY A 117 7.51 0.82 8.87
C GLY A 117 6.19 0.21 9.33
N ASP A 118 5.86 -0.99 8.84
CA ASP A 118 4.62 -1.68 9.18
C ASP A 118 4.43 -1.93 10.69
N ALA A 119 5.51 -2.02 11.47
CA ALA A 119 5.43 -2.14 12.92
C ALA A 119 4.77 -0.90 13.58
N LEU A 120 5.03 0.28 13.01
CA LEU A 120 4.40 1.54 13.39
C LEU A 120 3.06 1.74 12.68
N HIS A 121 3.00 1.55 11.37
CA HIS A 121 1.90 2.05 10.54
C HIS A 121 1.42 1.09 9.46
N ALA A 122 1.30 -0.21 9.81
CA ALA A 122 0.62 -1.19 8.98
C ALA A 122 -0.70 -0.63 8.42
N THR A 123 -0.79 -0.56 7.09
CA THR A 123 -1.91 0.02 6.36
C THR A 123 -2.42 -0.95 5.30
N THR A 124 -3.67 -0.79 4.87
CA THR A 124 -4.20 -1.54 3.74
C THR A 124 -3.56 -1.05 2.44
N PRO A 125 -3.45 -1.90 1.39
CA PRO A 125 -2.77 -1.55 0.14
C PRO A 125 -3.62 -0.63 -0.75
N GLU A 126 -4.57 0.11 -0.18
CA GLU A 126 -5.63 0.78 -0.94
C GLU A 126 -5.09 1.96 -1.75
N ILE A 127 -4.12 2.68 -1.20
CA ILE A 127 -3.48 3.84 -1.83
C ILE A 127 -2.00 3.57 -2.21
N GLY A 128 -1.51 2.35 -2.01
CA GLY A 128 -0.14 1.95 -2.38
C GLY A 128 1.00 2.65 -1.63
N GLN A 129 0.74 3.24 -0.45
CA GLN A 129 1.73 4.09 0.25
C GLN A 129 2.56 3.39 1.34
N GLY A 130 2.24 2.15 1.75
CA GLY A 130 2.93 1.52 2.89
C GLY A 130 4.46 1.48 2.75
N GLY A 131 4.96 1.06 1.59
CA GLY A 131 6.40 1.05 1.29
C GLY A 131 7.01 2.46 1.30
N CYS A 132 6.35 3.43 0.67
CA CYS A 132 6.79 4.83 0.67
C CYS A 132 6.85 5.40 2.10
N MET A 133 5.90 5.06 2.96
CA MET A 133 5.90 5.49 4.37
C MET A 133 7.10 4.95 5.14
N ALA A 134 7.54 3.72 4.87
CA ALA A 134 8.75 3.17 5.49
C ALA A 134 10.03 3.89 5.00
N LEU A 135 10.06 4.32 3.74
CA LEU A 135 11.14 5.15 3.21
C LEU A 135 11.13 6.56 3.81
N GLU A 136 9.95 7.19 3.94
CA GLU A 136 9.80 8.45 4.66
C GLU A 136 10.31 8.34 6.10
N ASP A 137 9.95 7.26 6.81
CA ASP A 137 10.46 7.00 8.16
C ASP A 137 11.98 6.94 8.19
N SER A 138 12.59 6.26 7.22
CA SER A 138 14.05 6.12 7.14
C SER A 138 14.75 7.47 7.02
N VAL A 139 14.25 8.35 6.15
CA VAL A 139 14.83 9.70 5.96
C VAL A 139 14.62 10.56 7.21
N VAL A 140 13.41 10.58 7.77
CA VAL A 140 13.11 11.38 8.97
C VAL A 140 13.92 10.88 10.17
N LEU A 141 14.05 9.57 10.35
CA LEU A 141 14.84 8.97 11.41
C LEU A 141 16.32 9.32 11.27
N ALA A 142 16.89 9.18 10.06
CA ALA A 142 18.28 9.52 9.78
C ALA A 142 18.57 10.99 10.10
N ARG A 143 17.69 11.91 9.68
CA ARG A 143 17.81 13.34 9.97
C ARG A 143 17.71 13.64 11.48
N CYS A 144 16.77 13.03 12.19
CA CYS A 144 16.65 13.23 13.63
C CYS A 144 17.88 12.71 14.39
N LEU A 145 18.42 11.57 13.98
CA LEU A 145 19.60 10.98 14.61
C LEU A 145 20.90 11.70 14.25
N SER A 146 21.06 12.20 13.01
CA SER A 146 22.27 12.92 12.60
C SER A 146 22.51 14.16 13.47
N GLU A 147 21.45 14.90 13.78
CA GLU A 147 21.49 16.04 14.71
C GLU A 147 22.02 15.63 16.10
N ALA A 148 21.59 14.47 16.62
CA ALA A 148 22.02 13.97 17.93
C ALA A 148 23.46 13.43 17.94
N LEU A 149 23.89 12.80 16.84
CA LEU A 149 25.20 12.16 16.72
C LEU A 149 26.32 13.14 16.38
N LEU A 150 26.05 14.14 15.52
CA LEU A 150 27.04 15.15 15.11
C LEU A 150 27.34 16.18 16.21
N GLY A 151 26.43 16.35 17.16
CA GLY A 151 26.59 17.28 18.28
C GLY A 151 27.56 16.84 19.37
N SER A 152 28.25 15.69 19.26
CA SER A 152 29.10 15.17 20.34
C SER A 152 30.26 14.27 19.91
N LYS A 153 31.30 14.19 20.76
CA LYS A 153 32.30 13.11 20.68
C LYS A 153 31.61 11.78 21.05
N LYS A 154 31.83 10.72 20.27
CA LYS A 154 31.32 9.36 20.56
C LYS A 154 31.65 8.96 22.00
N GLY A 155 30.65 8.52 22.77
CA GLY A 155 30.80 8.10 24.17
C GLY A 155 30.93 9.22 25.19
N GLY A 156 30.62 10.47 24.83
CA GLY A 156 30.58 11.59 25.78
C GLY A 156 29.28 11.60 26.60
N ASP A 157 29.35 12.15 27.81
CA ASP A 157 28.18 12.32 28.69
C ASP A 157 26.99 12.95 27.95
N GLY A 158 25.79 12.39 28.15
CA GLY A 158 24.56 12.87 27.53
C GLY A 158 24.21 12.30 26.15
N GLU A 159 25.01 11.38 25.57
CA GLU A 159 24.71 10.75 24.27
C GLU A 159 23.38 9.99 24.30
N TYR A 160 23.13 9.28 25.41
CA TYR A 160 21.90 8.52 25.61
C TYR A 160 20.66 9.43 25.55
N GLU A 161 20.67 10.55 26.28
CA GLU A 161 19.57 11.51 26.33
C GLU A 161 19.35 12.22 24.99
N ARG A 162 20.44 12.51 24.26
CA ARG A 162 20.36 13.10 22.91
C ARG A 162 19.71 12.14 21.92
N ILE A 163 20.10 10.87 21.92
CA ILE A 163 19.47 9.84 21.07
C ILE A 163 17.99 9.68 21.44
N GLN A 164 17.68 9.57 22.74
CA GLN A 164 16.29 9.47 23.20
C GLN A 164 15.45 10.69 22.73
N GLY A 165 16.03 11.89 22.79
CA GLY A 165 15.41 13.12 22.28
C GLY A 165 15.16 13.10 20.76
N ALA A 166 16.14 12.64 19.98
CA ALA A 166 16.01 12.47 18.53
C ALA A 166 14.90 11.49 18.15
N LEU A 167 14.82 10.34 18.83
CA LEU A 167 13.75 9.36 18.59
C LEU A 167 12.38 9.95 18.94
N LYS A 168 12.25 10.72 20.03
CA LYS A 168 11.01 11.44 20.35
C LYS A 168 10.61 12.45 19.26
N LYS A 169 11.58 13.14 18.65
CA LYS A 169 11.34 14.04 17.50
C LYS A 169 10.82 13.25 16.30
N PHE A 170 11.48 12.15 15.92
CA PHE A 170 11.01 11.23 14.88
C PHE A 170 9.56 10.79 15.12
N ALA A 171 9.26 10.29 16.33
CA ALA A 171 7.93 9.83 16.70
C ALA A 171 6.85 10.91 16.55
N LYS A 172 7.15 12.15 16.95
CA LYS A 172 6.22 13.28 16.83
C LYS A 172 5.90 13.61 15.38
N GLU A 173 6.91 13.63 14.52
CA GLU A 173 6.74 13.93 13.09
C GLU A 173 5.97 12.83 12.36
N ARG A 174 6.28 11.57 12.67
CA ARG A 174 5.68 10.42 11.98
C ARG A 174 4.29 10.05 12.46
N ARG A 175 3.91 10.37 13.71
CA ARG A 175 2.59 10.01 14.27
C ARG A 175 1.42 10.52 13.43
N TRP A 176 1.36 11.83 13.17
CA TRP A 176 0.23 12.41 12.44
C TRP A 176 0.21 12.01 10.97
N ARG A 177 1.38 11.88 10.34
CA ARG A 177 1.48 11.38 8.96
C ARG A 177 0.97 9.95 8.85
N SER A 178 1.35 9.09 9.80
CA SER A 178 0.89 7.69 9.89
C SER A 178 -0.62 7.58 10.10
N ILE A 179 -1.17 8.32 11.07
CA ILE A 179 -2.61 8.35 11.36
C ILE A 179 -3.41 8.74 10.12
N LYS A 180 -3.00 9.82 9.43
CA LYS A 180 -3.68 10.31 8.23
C LYS A 180 -3.70 9.27 7.12
N LEU A 181 -2.56 8.63 6.83
CA LEU A 181 -2.46 7.66 5.74
C LEU A 181 -3.19 6.36 6.02
N ILE A 182 -3.15 5.85 7.25
CA ILE A 182 -3.92 4.66 7.64
C ILE A 182 -5.42 4.95 7.53
N ALA A 183 -5.89 6.08 8.09
CA ALA A 183 -7.29 6.48 8.03
C ALA A 183 -7.78 6.65 6.58
N LEU A 184 -6.96 7.29 5.74
CA LEU A 184 -7.27 7.48 4.32
C LEU A 184 -7.33 6.14 3.57
N SER A 185 -6.36 5.26 3.77
CA SER A 185 -6.32 3.94 3.15
C SER A 185 -7.56 3.13 3.50
N TYR A 186 -7.97 3.16 4.77
CA TYR A 186 -9.19 2.51 5.22
C TYR A 186 -10.44 3.10 4.58
N PHE A 187 -10.57 4.43 4.57
CA PHE A 187 -11.71 5.12 3.96
C PHE A 187 -11.84 4.83 2.46
N VAL A 188 -10.72 4.86 1.73
CA VAL A 188 -10.69 4.50 0.30
C VAL A 188 -11.10 3.05 0.09
N GLY A 189 -10.54 2.11 0.87
CA GLY A 189 -10.92 0.69 0.77
C GLY A 189 -12.40 0.45 1.06
N PHE A 190 -12.93 1.11 2.09
CA PHE A 190 -14.35 1.06 2.43
C PHE A 190 -15.21 1.51 1.24
N ILE A 191 -14.92 2.65 0.60
CA ILE A 191 -15.75 3.08 -0.53
C ILE A 191 -15.54 2.22 -1.78
N GLN A 192 -14.31 1.79 -2.08
CA GLN A 192 -14.01 0.99 -3.27
C GLN A 192 -14.70 -0.37 -3.24
N GLN A 193 -14.72 -1.02 -2.07
CA GLN A 193 -15.19 -2.40 -1.93
C GLN A 193 -16.67 -2.52 -1.52
N ASN A 194 -17.31 -1.43 -1.07
CA ASN A 194 -18.74 -1.46 -0.77
C ASN A 194 -19.59 -1.56 -2.05
N ALA A 195 -20.52 -2.53 -2.04
CA ALA A 195 -21.48 -2.77 -3.12
C ALA A 195 -22.84 -2.07 -2.90
N ASP A 196 -23.00 -1.33 -1.80
CA ASP A 196 -24.23 -0.60 -1.50
C ASP A 196 -24.53 0.44 -2.62
N PRO A 197 -25.79 0.59 -3.07
CA PRO A 197 -26.15 1.51 -4.15
C PRO A 197 -25.79 2.98 -3.87
N PHE A 198 -25.92 3.43 -2.62
CA PHE A 198 -25.54 4.79 -2.22
C PHE A 198 -24.02 4.96 -2.24
N MET A 199 -23.27 3.95 -1.77
CA MET A 199 -21.81 3.96 -1.86
C MET A 199 -21.31 3.86 -3.30
N SER A 200 -22.01 3.15 -4.17
CA SER A 200 -21.72 3.09 -5.61
C SER A 200 -21.90 4.47 -6.27
N PHE A 201 -22.95 5.20 -5.91
CA PHE A 201 -23.16 6.58 -6.36
C PHE A 201 -22.07 7.55 -5.84
N ILE A 202 -21.69 7.43 -4.56
CA ILE A 202 -20.55 8.18 -3.99
C ILE A 202 -19.26 7.82 -4.74
N ARG A 203 -19.04 6.53 -5.03
CA ARG A 203 -17.87 6.07 -5.77
C ARG A 203 -17.80 6.74 -7.15
N GLU A 204 -18.90 6.74 -7.89
CA GLU A 204 -18.95 7.27 -9.24
C GLU A 204 -18.83 8.80 -9.31
N ARG A 205 -19.32 9.55 -8.30
CA ARG A 205 -19.28 11.02 -8.28
C ARG A 205 -18.11 11.63 -7.52
N LEU A 206 -17.72 11.06 -6.38
CA LEU A 206 -16.71 11.63 -5.48
C LEU A 206 -15.35 10.95 -5.61
N LEU A 207 -15.31 9.63 -5.84
CA LEU A 207 -14.06 8.88 -5.80
C LEU A 207 -13.11 9.25 -6.92
N THR A 208 -13.59 9.50 -8.13
CA THR A 208 -12.69 9.79 -9.26
C THR A 208 -11.87 11.06 -9.00
N ARG A 209 -12.50 12.11 -8.45
CA ARG A 209 -11.80 13.35 -8.07
C ARG A 209 -10.97 13.19 -6.79
N LEU A 210 -11.50 12.49 -5.80
CA LEU A 210 -10.83 12.27 -4.53
C LEU A 210 -9.59 11.36 -4.69
N ILE A 211 -9.70 10.25 -5.42
CA ILE A 211 -8.60 9.34 -5.76
C ILE A 211 -7.55 10.06 -6.59
N ALA A 212 -7.93 10.81 -7.63
CA ALA A 212 -6.98 11.59 -8.41
C ALA A 212 -6.21 12.55 -7.50
N ASN A 213 -6.91 13.28 -6.63
CA ASN A 213 -6.29 14.17 -5.67
C ASN A 213 -5.38 13.43 -4.67
N ILE A 214 -5.77 12.23 -4.23
CA ILE A 214 -4.96 11.39 -3.35
C ILE A 214 -3.67 10.97 -4.04
N TYR A 215 -3.75 10.40 -5.24
CA TYR A 215 -2.57 9.96 -5.98
C TYR A 215 -1.64 11.10 -6.38
N ILE A 216 -2.15 12.33 -6.56
CA ILE A 216 -1.32 13.50 -6.87
C ILE A 216 -0.66 14.06 -5.61
N ASN A 217 -1.42 14.28 -4.54
CA ASN A 217 -0.95 15.10 -3.42
C ASN A 217 -0.39 14.30 -2.24
N PHE A 218 -0.83 13.06 -2.01
CA PHE A 218 -0.36 12.30 -0.84
C PHE A 218 1.05 11.72 -0.95
N PRO A 219 1.60 11.41 -2.15
CA PRO A 219 3.00 11.05 -2.28
C PRO A 219 3.96 12.23 -2.00
N ILE A 220 3.46 13.47 -2.09
CA ILE A 220 4.26 14.67 -1.85
C ILE A 220 4.36 14.89 -0.35
N TYR A 221 5.43 14.38 0.25
CA TYR A 221 5.75 14.59 1.66
C TYR A 221 7.19 15.08 1.81
N ASP A 222 7.34 16.27 2.38
CA ASP A 222 8.66 16.84 2.69
C ASP A 222 9.23 16.15 3.93
N CYS A 223 10.23 15.30 3.71
CA CYS A 223 10.98 14.62 4.78
C CYS A 223 12.06 15.52 5.40
N GLY A 224 12.24 16.75 4.90
CA GLY A 224 13.33 17.64 5.24
C GLY A 224 14.63 17.31 4.50
N LYS A 225 15.71 18.03 4.86
CA LYS A 225 17.05 17.82 4.32
C LYS A 225 17.88 16.97 5.28
N LEU A 226 18.71 16.08 4.71
CA LEU A 226 19.72 15.32 5.44
C LEU A 226 21.00 16.14 5.64
#